data_AF-A0AA87XT26-F1
#
_entry.id   AF-A0AA87XT26-F1
#
_cell.length_a   1.000
_cell.length_b   1.000
_cell.length_c   1.000
_cell.angle_alpha   90.00
_cell.angle_beta   90.00
_cell.angle_gamma   90.00
#
_symmetry.space_group_name_H-M   'P 1'
#
loop_
_entity.id
_entity.type
_entity.pdbx_description
1 polymer ?
#
loop_
_entity_poly.entity_id
_entity_poly.type
_entity_poly.pdbx_seq_one_letter_code
_entity_poly.pdbx_strand_id
1 'polypeptide(L)' 'MNARAKKEFLLKPQHARTNHKMRDLVDQAVTALPEVGIRKSAQFLASMRVPLEVAVRTLVYPKRRRAVKPPSYGRQR' A
#
# COMPACT_ATOMS: atom_id res chain seq x y z
N MET A 1 -3.16 25.49 -28.62
CA MET A 1 -3.43 24.35 -27.70
C MET A 1 -2.55 24.53 -26.46
N ASN A 2 -3.12 24.97 -25.34
CA ASN A 2 -2.37 25.51 -24.19
C ASN A 2 -1.75 24.41 -23.31
N ALA A 3 -0.43 24.50 -23.06
CA ALA A 3 0.35 23.59 -22.23
C ALA A 3 -0.13 23.48 -20.76
N ARG A 4 -1.03 24.38 -20.31
CA ARG A 4 -1.68 24.34 -19.00
C ARG A 4 -2.61 23.14 -18.83
N ALA A 5 -3.33 22.74 -19.87
CA ALA A 5 -4.27 21.62 -19.78
C ALA A 5 -3.57 20.25 -19.62
N LYS A 6 -2.30 20.14 -20.06
CA LYS A 6 -1.53 18.88 -19.93
C LYS A 6 -1.04 18.60 -18.51
N LYS A 7 -0.92 19.62 -17.64
CA LYS A 7 -0.42 19.45 -16.27
C LYS A 7 -1.43 18.80 -15.33
N GLU A 8 -2.73 19.02 -15.55
CA GLU A 8 -3.78 18.41 -14.72
C GLU A 8 -3.85 16.89 -14.92
N PHE A 9 -3.64 16.41 -16.15
CA PHE A 9 -3.57 14.96 -16.45
C PHE A 9 -2.24 14.30 -16.06
N LEU A 10 -1.22 15.09 -15.68
CA LEU A 10 0.09 14.61 -15.20
C LEU A 10 0.20 14.57 -13.68
N LEU A 11 -0.88 14.83 -12.95
CA LEU A 11 -1.03 14.38 -11.57
C LEU A 11 -1.26 12.86 -11.61
N LYS A 12 -0.20 12.09 -11.88
CA LYS A 12 -0.18 10.68 -11.48
C LYS A 12 -0.68 10.67 -10.04
N PRO A 13 -1.75 9.92 -9.69
CA PRO A 13 -2.25 9.90 -8.33
C PRO A 13 -1.04 9.62 -7.47
N GLN A 14 -0.69 10.59 -6.63
CA GLN A 14 0.51 10.55 -5.83
C GLN A 14 0.21 9.47 -4.80
N HIS A 15 0.44 8.20 -5.18
CA HIS A 15 0.03 7.03 -4.42
C HIS A 15 0.47 7.30 -2.99
N ALA A 16 -0.51 7.43 -2.09
CA ALA A 16 -0.26 7.78 -0.70
C ALA A 16 0.88 6.90 -0.20
N ARG A 17 2.06 7.51 0.01
CA ARG A 17 3.24 6.76 0.43
C ARG A 17 2.91 6.23 1.81
N THR A 18 2.76 4.92 1.92
CA THR A 18 2.55 4.26 3.20
C THR A 18 3.75 4.56 4.10
N ASN A 19 3.51 5.31 5.17
CA ASN A 19 4.46 5.46 6.29
C ASN A 19 4.78 4.08 6.86
N HIS A 20 5.95 3.91 7.50
CA HIS A 20 6.40 2.61 8.03
C HIS A 20 5.33 1.92 8.88
N LYS A 21 4.74 2.66 9.84
CA LYS A 21 3.62 2.17 10.67
C LYS A 21 2.43 1.64 9.87
N MET A 22 2.05 2.30 8.78
CA MET A 22 0.96 1.82 7.92
C MET A 22 1.33 0.56 7.15
N ARG A 23 2.62 0.38 6.80
CA ARG A 23 3.08 -0.86 6.15
C ARG A 23 2.94 -2.04 7.09
N ASP A 24 3.35 -1.88 8.35
CA ASP A 24 3.30 -2.96 9.35
C ASP A 24 1.85 -3.41 9.60
N LEU A 25 0.91 -2.47 9.70
CA LEU A 25 -0.52 -2.77 9.82
C LEU A 25 -1.07 -3.51 8.60
N VAL A 26 -0.66 -3.09 7.41
CA VAL A 26 -1.04 -3.77 6.17
C VAL A 26 -0.42 -5.16 6.09
N ASP A 27 0.84 -5.33 6.51
CA ASP A 27 1.51 -6.63 6.54
C ASP A 27 0.81 -7.58 7.50
N GLN A 28 0.46 -7.12 8.70
CA GLN A 28 -0.34 -7.89 9.65
C GLN A 28 -1.69 -8.31 9.06
N ALA A 29 -2.40 -7.40 8.38
CA ALA A 29 -3.68 -7.70 7.76
C ALA A 29 -3.59 -8.71 6.60
N VAL A 30 -2.49 -8.67 5.84
CA VAL A 30 -2.21 -9.61 4.74
C VAL A 30 -1.82 -10.98 5.26
N THR A 31 -0.98 -11.04 6.30
CA THR A 31 -0.59 -12.30 6.94
C THR A 31 -1.78 -12.99 7.59
N ALA A 32 -2.69 -12.25 8.22
CA ALA A 32 -3.90 -12.80 8.83
C ALA A 32 -4.99 -13.17 7.80
N LEU A 33 -4.87 -12.72 6.54
CA LEU A 33 -5.91 -12.85 5.51
C LEU A 33 -6.38 -14.30 5.27
N PRO A 34 -5.49 -15.32 5.21
CA PRO A 34 -5.91 -16.72 5.06
C PRO A 34 -6.73 -17.25 6.25
N GLU A 35 -6.52 -16.71 7.46
CA GLU A 35 -7.16 -17.17 8.68
C GLU A 35 -8.48 -16.43 8.96
N VAL A 36 -8.49 -15.10 8.84
CA VAL A 36 -9.64 -14.27 9.23
C VAL A 36 -10.53 -13.87 8.05
N GLY A 37 -10.01 -13.96 6.82
CA GLY A 37 -10.69 -13.57 5.60
C GLY A 37 -10.77 -12.05 5.36
N ILE A 38 -11.12 -11.70 4.12
CA ILE A 38 -11.08 -10.32 3.61
C ILE A 38 -11.91 -9.34 4.44
N ARG A 39 -13.11 -9.75 4.88
CA ARG A 39 -14.03 -8.87 5.62
C ARG A 39 -13.45 -8.42 6.96
N LYS A 40 -12.87 -9.36 7.73
CA LYS A 40 -12.24 -9.05 9.01
C LYS A 40 -10.96 -8.25 8.83
N SER A 41 -10.14 -8.57 7.83
CA SER A 41 -8.95 -7.77 7.50
C SER A 41 -9.30 -6.34 7.09
N ALA A 42 -10.39 -6.13 6.34
CA ALA A 42 -10.88 -4.80 5.96
C ALA A 42 -11.34 -3.99 7.19
N GLN A 43 -12.06 -4.64 8.12
CA GLN A 43 -12.48 -4.00 9.37
C GLN A 43 -11.27 -3.59 10.23
N PHE A 44 -10.26 -4.45 10.34
CA PHE A 44 -9.03 -4.12 11.06
C PHE A 44 -8.35 -2.87 10.48
N LEU A 45 -8.17 -2.81 9.16
CA LEU A 45 -7.55 -1.65 8.50
C LEU A 45 -8.38 -0.36 8.68
N ALA A 46 -9.71 -0.48 8.63
CA ALA A 46 -10.61 0.65 8.88
C ALA A 46 -10.51 1.16 10.32
N SER A 47 -10.50 0.26 11.31
CA SER A 47 -10.32 0.60 12.73
C SER A 47 -8.98 1.30 13.00
N MET A 48 -7.94 0.93 12.24
CA MET A 48 -6.61 1.54 12.33
C MET A 48 -6.45 2.82 11.49
N ARG A 49 -7.55 3.37 10.96
CA ARG A 49 -7.59 4.59 10.14
C ARG A 49 -6.68 4.54 8.91
N VAL A 50 -6.51 3.36 8.33
CA VAL A 50 -5.80 3.21 7.05
C VAL A 50 -6.70 3.75 5.93
N PRO A 51 -6.18 4.58 5.00
CA PRO A 51 -6.95 5.08 3.87
C PRO A 51 -7.54 3.95 3.02
N LEU A 52 -8.77 4.14 2.58
CA LEU A 52 -9.53 3.13 1.83
C LEU A 52 -8.79 2.64 0.59
N GLU A 53 -8.17 3.54 -0.17
CA GLU A 53 -7.38 3.19 -1.36
C GLU A 53 -6.25 2.21 -1.05
N VAL A 54 -5.59 2.38 0.10
CA VAL A 54 -4.52 1.51 0.55
C VAL A 54 -5.11 0.14 0.92
N ALA A 55 -6.17 0.12 1.73
CA ALA A 55 -6.83 -1.11 2.17
C ALA A 55 -7.36 -1.95 1.00
N VAL A 56 -8.06 -1.33 0.05
CA VAL A 56 -8.58 -2.00 -1.17
C VAL A 56 -7.43 -2.57 -1.98
N ARG A 57 -6.40 -1.77 -2.24
CA ARG A 57 -5.23 -2.23 -3.02
C ARG A 57 -4.52 -3.41 -2.34
N THR A 58 -4.44 -3.41 -1.01
CA THR A 58 -3.76 -4.46 -0.26
C THR A 58 -4.53 -5.76 -0.20
N LEU A 59 -5.86 -5.70 -0.09
CA LEU A 59 -6.72 -6.88 0.00
C LEU A 59 -7.03 -7.49 -1.37
N VAL A 60 -7.24 -6.65 -2.39
CA VAL A 60 -7.58 -7.11 -3.76
C VAL A 60 -6.35 -7.53 -4.54
N TYR A 61 -5.21 -6.85 -4.35
CA TYR A 61 -3.97 -7.11 -5.10
C TYR A 61 -2.75 -7.34 -4.19
N PRO A 62 -2.79 -8.32 -3.27
CA PRO A 62 -1.69 -8.57 -2.35
C PRO A 62 -0.36 -8.87 -3.07
N LYS A 63 -0.40 -9.60 -4.19
CA LYS A 63 0.77 -9.95 -5.02
C LYS A 63 1.39 -8.76 -5.77
N ARG A 64 0.67 -7.64 -5.90
CA ARG A 64 1.18 -6.41 -6.55
C ARG A 64 1.81 -5.45 -5.55
N ARG A 65 1.88 -5.82 -4.26
CA ARG A 65 2.66 -5.07 -3.29
C ARG A 65 4.14 -5.21 -3.65
N ARG A 66 4.84 -4.07 -3.71
CA ARG A 66 6.28 -4.05 -3.94
C ARG A 66 6.90 -4.72 -2.72
N ALA A 67 7.35 -5.97 -2.85
CA ALA A 67 8.11 -6.63 -1.81
C ALA A 67 9.26 -5.70 -1.44
N VAL A 68 9.43 -5.43 -0.15
CA VAL A 68 10.64 -4.76 0.33
C VAL A 68 11.76 -5.73 0.01
N LYS A 69 12.49 -5.49 -1.08
CA LYS A 69 13.80 -6.12 -1.26
C LYS A 69 14.58 -5.64 -0.04
N PRO A 70 15.06 -6.55 0.85
CA PRO A 70 15.86 -6.14 1.99
C PRO A 70 16.98 -5.23 1.44
N PRO A 71 17.28 -4.11 2.10
CA PRO A 71 18.36 -3.25 1.65
C PRO A 71 19.59 -4.14 1.49
N SER A 72 20.08 -4.25 0.25
CA SER A 72 21.34 -4.90 -0.04
C SER A 72 22.40 -3.98 0.56
N TYR A 73 22.69 -4.16 1.84
CA TYR A 73 23.90 -3.62 2.44
C TYR A 73 25.03 -4.23 1.62
N GLY A 74 25.59 -3.42 0.72
CA GLY A 74 26.67 -3.84 -0.14
C GLY A 74 27.74 -4.47 0.73
N ARG A 75 28.15 -5.68 0.35
CA ARG A 75 29.32 -6.38 0.86
C ARG A 75 30.50 -5.40 0.77
N GLN A 76 30.81 -4.72 1.87
CA GLN A 76 32.04 -3.96 2.00
C GLN A 76 33.16 -5.00 1.98
N ARG A 77 34.04 -4.87 0.98
CA ARG A 77 35.24 -5.68 0.82
C ARG A 77 36.28 -5.31 1.86
#